data_AF-A0A7C0VYS3-F1
#
_entry.id   AF-A0A7C0VYS3-F1
#
_cell.length_a   1.000
_cell.length_b   1.000
_cell.length_c   1.000
_cell.angle_alpha   90.00
_cell.angle_beta   90.00
_cell.angle_gamma   90.00
#
_symmetry.space_group_name_H-M   'P 1'
#
loop_
_entity.id
_entity.type
_entity.pdbx_description
1 polymer ?
#
loop_
_entity_poly.entity_id
_entity_poly.type
_entity_poly.pdbx_seq_one_letter_code
_entity_poly.pdbx_strand_id
1 'polypeptide(L)'
;MKKYKLIGEILSPLHIGTGSEIEFFDYLIKNGKFYKIIFNDFFLNLEESEKNKLITLINQNRLLEIRKFMTSIWDSQRFPFEYSCAVSEEVNKLYISNINNIENQLLINPFIRTTTKKDPYLPGSSLKGAIRTALINELAKNKQINTKKADKIEGNVLDCLNNWGRLNPTRDPFRAIKIKDAYLSSDDIMIAKVVHIKKDKFAKLKPLGMQIFAELTYSTLSGKRVKFETELAIDNTLQKTNFIKRKIDIG
;
A
#
# COMPACT_ATOMS: atom_id res chain seq x y z
N MET A 1 -25.68 -10.49 -13.62
CA MET A 1 -24.37 -9.84 -13.87
C MET A 1 -23.47 -10.83 -14.61
N LYS A 2 -22.77 -10.41 -15.66
CA LYS A 2 -21.77 -11.26 -16.33
C LYS A 2 -20.47 -11.21 -15.53
N LYS A 3 -19.90 -12.36 -15.19
CA LYS A 3 -18.72 -12.47 -14.32
C LYS A 3 -17.50 -12.93 -15.13
N TYR A 4 -16.34 -12.42 -14.75
CA TYR A 4 -15.06 -12.70 -15.35
C TYR A 4 -14.04 -12.95 -14.25
N LYS A 5 -13.20 -13.97 -14.45
CA LYS A 5 -12.05 -14.24 -13.60
C LYS A 5 -10.89 -13.39 -14.09
N LEU A 6 -10.34 -12.55 -13.22
CA LEU A 6 -9.14 -11.78 -13.47
C LEU A 6 -7.97 -12.48 -12.80
N ILE A 7 -6.94 -12.80 -13.58
CA ILE A 7 -5.69 -13.38 -13.09
C ILE A 7 -4.59 -12.42 -13.49
N GLY A 8 -3.77 -12.02 -12.52
CA GLY A 8 -2.69 -11.07 -12.74
C GLY A 8 -1.40 -11.54 -12.09
N GLU A 9 -0.30 -10.94 -12.54
CA GLU A 9 1.03 -11.13 -12.00
C GLU A 9 1.65 -9.78 -11.70
N ILE A 10 2.27 -9.67 -10.52
CA ILE A 10 2.96 -8.46 -10.09
C ILE A 10 4.38 -8.48 -10.68
N LEU A 11 4.62 -7.57 -11.64
CA LEU A 11 5.89 -7.50 -12.36
C LEU A 11 6.95 -6.67 -11.64
N SER A 12 6.54 -5.60 -10.95
CA SER A 12 7.39 -4.73 -10.14
C SER A 12 6.86 -4.61 -8.71
N PRO A 13 7.71 -4.33 -7.70
CA PRO A 13 7.25 -4.13 -6.33
C PRO A 13 6.15 -3.07 -6.28
N LEU A 14 5.02 -3.43 -5.70
CA LEU A 14 3.83 -2.59 -5.62
C LEU A 14 3.54 -2.23 -4.16
N HIS A 15 3.25 -0.96 -3.92
CA HIS A 15 2.72 -0.43 -2.65
C HIS A 15 1.29 0.04 -2.83
N ILE A 16 0.39 -0.33 -1.93
CA ILE A 16 -0.93 0.28 -1.77
C ILE A 16 -1.07 0.61 -0.29
N GLY A 17 -0.89 1.89 0.05
CA GLY A 17 -0.89 2.35 1.44
C GLY A 17 -2.28 2.69 1.97
N THR A 18 -2.39 2.72 3.29
CA THR A 18 -3.57 3.22 4.03
C THR A 18 -3.53 4.73 4.28
N GLY A 19 -2.37 5.37 4.07
CA GLY A 19 -2.10 6.75 4.47
C GLY A 19 -1.70 6.90 5.94
N SER A 20 -1.58 5.81 6.69
CA SER A 20 -0.99 5.80 8.03
C SER A 20 0.50 5.43 7.96
N GLU A 21 1.20 5.59 9.07
CA GLU A 21 2.60 5.19 9.22
C GLU A 21 2.73 4.28 10.45
N ILE A 22 3.67 3.33 10.40
CA ILE A 22 4.05 2.52 11.56
C ILE A 22 5.19 3.23 12.26
N GLU A 23 4.96 3.58 13.53
CA GLU A 23 5.90 4.30 14.35
C GLU A 23 6.98 3.41 14.97
N PHE A 24 8.02 4.06 15.48
CA PHE A 24 9.20 3.45 16.08
C PHE A 24 8.89 2.36 17.15
N PHE A 25 7.93 2.60 18.03
CA PHE A 25 7.59 1.68 19.15
C PHE A 25 6.70 0.52 18.72
N ASP A 26 6.18 0.61 17.51
CA ASP A 26 5.08 -0.19 17.01
C ASP A 26 5.57 -1.34 16.12
N TYR A 27 6.88 -1.54 16.06
CA TYR A 27 7.51 -2.67 15.40
C TYR A 27 8.90 -3.01 15.95
N LEU A 28 9.39 -4.18 15.54
CA LEU A 28 10.78 -4.58 15.69
C LEU A 28 11.25 -5.39 14.48
N ILE A 29 12.57 -5.42 14.28
CA ILE A 29 13.21 -6.24 13.24
C ILE A 29 14.22 -7.16 13.92
N LYS A 30 14.05 -8.47 13.74
CA LYS A 30 14.95 -9.50 14.25
C LYS A 30 15.14 -10.59 13.21
N ASN A 31 16.38 -10.99 12.97
CA ASN A 31 16.73 -12.07 12.02
C ASN A 31 16.15 -11.86 10.61
N GLY A 32 16.16 -10.62 10.10
CA GLY A 32 15.64 -10.30 8.76
C GLY A 32 14.11 -10.34 8.63
N LYS A 33 13.39 -10.48 9.75
CA LYS A 33 11.92 -10.40 9.80
C LYS A 33 11.47 -9.18 10.59
N PHE A 34 10.43 -8.56 10.07
CA PHE A 34 9.71 -7.48 10.72
C PHE A 34 8.50 -8.06 11.46
N TYR A 35 8.20 -7.49 12.62
CA TYR A 35 7.01 -7.81 13.40
C TYR A 35 6.29 -6.52 13.75
N LYS A 36 5.02 -6.39 13.34
CA LYS A 36 4.13 -5.32 13.81
C LYS A 36 3.65 -5.70 15.20
N ILE A 37 4.04 -4.92 16.20
CA ILE A 37 3.61 -5.14 17.58
C ILE A 37 2.61 -4.06 18.00
N ILE A 38 1.88 -4.33 19.07
CA ILE A 38 1.11 -3.33 19.79
C ILE A 38 1.95 -2.99 21.03
N PHE A 39 2.50 -1.77 21.09
CA PHE A 39 3.45 -1.42 22.15
C PHE A 39 2.87 -1.62 23.56
N ASN A 40 1.58 -1.35 23.74
CA ASN A 40 0.90 -1.57 25.02
C ASN A 40 0.91 -3.05 25.43
N ASP A 41 0.58 -3.97 24.52
CA ASP A 41 0.58 -5.41 24.80
C ASP A 41 2.01 -5.91 25.04
N PHE A 42 2.99 -5.38 24.30
CA PHE A 42 4.40 -5.64 24.55
C PHE A 42 4.79 -5.22 25.98
N PHE A 43 4.44 -4.00 26.38
CA PHE A 43 4.77 -3.45 27.69
C PHE A 43 4.13 -4.23 28.84
N LEU A 44 2.87 -4.65 28.70
CA LEU A 44 2.15 -5.41 29.73
C LEU A 44 2.82 -6.76 30.02
N ASN A 45 3.36 -7.41 28.99
CA ASN A 45 4.06 -8.71 29.08
C ASN A 45 5.51 -8.62 29.60
N LEU A 46 6.02 -7.42 29.89
CA LEU A 46 7.33 -7.22 30.51
C LEU A 46 7.34 -7.56 32.00
N GLU A 47 8.45 -8.11 32.47
CA GLU A 47 8.76 -8.26 33.89
C GLU A 47 9.01 -6.87 34.53
N GLU A 48 8.92 -6.77 35.86
CA GLU A 48 9.11 -5.46 36.54
C GLU A 48 10.51 -4.87 36.28
N SER A 49 11.55 -5.71 36.27
CA SER A 49 12.93 -5.28 35.99
C SER A 49 13.07 -4.70 34.58
N GLU A 50 12.42 -5.34 33.59
CA GLU A 50 12.39 -4.93 32.20
C GLU A 50 11.58 -3.64 32.00
N LYS A 51 10.43 -3.52 32.68
CA LYS A 51 9.59 -2.30 32.69
C LYS A 51 10.40 -1.10 33.20
N ASN A 52 11.04 -1.24 34.35
CA ASN A 52 11.86 -0.17 34.94
C ASN A 52 13.00 0.25 34.00
N LYS A 53 13.65 -0.72 33.35
CA LYS A 53 14.69 -0.45 32.37
C LYS A 53 14.15 0.28 31.13
N LEU A 54 13.04 -0.19 30.57
CA LEU A 54 12.41 0.44 29.39
C LEU A 54 11.95 1.87 29.69
N ILE A 55 11.28 2.09 30.83
CA ILE A 55 10.85 3.43 31.28
C ILE A 55 12.06 4.36 31.39
N THR A 56 13.16 3.88 31.99
CA THR A 56 14.40 4.66 32.11
C THR A 56 14.96 5.05 30.73
N LEU A 57 14.98 4.11 29.77
CA LEU A 57 15.46 4.38 28.41
C LEU A 57 14.56 5.37 27.66
N ILE A 58 13.23 5.27 27.81
CA ILE A 58 12.25 6.19 27.24
C ILE A 58 12.45 7.60 27.81
N ASN A 59 12.55 7.74 29.13
CA ASN A 59 12.76 9.02 29.79
C ASN A 59 14.08 9.70 29.38
N GLN A 60 15.09 8.91 29.00
CA GLN A 60 16.39 9.40 28.51
C GLN A 60 16.41 9.63 26.99
N ASN A 61 15.30 9.41 26.28
CA ASN A 61 15.17 9.50 24.82
C ASN A 61 16.23 8.68 24.05
N ARG A 62 16.58 7.51 24.60
CA ARG A 62 17.64 6.61 24.09
C ARG A 62 17.10 5.62 23.05
N LEU A 63 16.65 6.13 21.90
CA LEU A 63 15.94 5.35 20.88
C LEU A 63 16.69 4.08 20.42
N LEU A 64 18.02 4.13 20.27
CA LEU A 64 18.77 2.96 19.83
C LEU A 64 18.85 1.89 20.91
N GLU A 65 19.07 2.30 22.15
CA GLU A 65 19.08 1.39 23.29
C GLU A 65 17.70 0.80 23.52
N ILE A 66 16.63 1.55 23.30
CA ILE A 66 15.25 1.03 23.34
C ILE A 66 15.10 -0.11 22.32
N ARG A 67 15.48 0.11 21.05
CA ARG A 67 15.38 -0.96 20.02
C ARG A 67 16.22 -2.17 20.34
N LYS A 68 17.49 -1.95 20.73
CA LYS A 68 18.39 -3.03 21.12
C LYS A 68 17.80 -3.83 22.27
N PHE A 69 17.24 -3.14 23.27
CA PHE A 69 16.58 -3.76 24.40
C PHE A 69 15.36 -4.57 23.97
N MET A 70 14.39 -3.95 23.28
CA MET A 70 13.19 -4.63 22.77
C MET A 70 13.54 -5.85 21.92
N THR A 71 14.51 -5.72 21.01
CA THR A 71 14.98 -6.82 20.14
C THR A 71 15.66 -7.93 20.93
N SER A 72 16.42 -7.59 21.99
CA SER A 72 17.13 -8.56 22.81
C SER A 72 16.20 -9.48 23.58
N ILE A 73 15.12 -8.93 24.14
CA ILE A 73 14.12 -9.69 24.89
C ILE A 73 13.04 -10.31 24.01
N TRP A 74 12.92 -9.87 22.75
CA TRP A 74 11.89 -10.34 21.84
C TRP A 74 11.88 -11.86 21.66
N ASP A 75 10.72 -12.44 21.93
CA ASP A 75 10.33 -13.82 21.66
C ASP A 75 8.86 -13.83 21.23
N SER A 76 8.58 -14.40 20.05
CA SER A 76 7.22 -14.50 19.50
C SER A 76 6.28 -15.41 20.30
N GLN A 77 6.81 -16.25 21.20
CA GLN A 77 5.98 -17.04 22.12
C GLN A 77 5.51 -16.23 23.32
N ARG A 78 6.32 -15.23 23.73
CA ARG A 78 6.06 -14.36 24.87
C ARG A 78 5.26 -13.13 24.50
N PHE A 79 5.54 -12.54 23.33
CA PHE A 79 4.98 -11.25 22.93
C PHE A 79 4.08 -11.39 21.71
N PRO A 80 2.82 -10.92 21.79
CA PRO A 80 1.92 -10.92 20.65
C PRO A 80 2.37 -9.93 19.56
N PHE A 81 2.04 -10.26 18.31
CA PHE A 81 2.23 -9.38 17.16
C PHE A 81 1.04 -9.51 16.20
N GLU A 82 0.73 -8.44 15.48
CA GLU A 82 -0.42 -8.42 14.55
C GLU A 82 -0.11 -9.15 13.24
N TYR A 83 1.10 -8.95 12.69
CA TYR A 83 1.59 -9.64 11.50
C TYR A 83 3.11 -9.52 11.40
N SER A 84 3.69 -10.33 10.50
CA SER A 84 5.11 -10.28 10.19
C SER A 84 5.33 -10.37 8.69
N CYS A 85 6.45 -9.85 8.23
CA CYS A 85 6.87 -9.92 6.83
C CYS A 85 8.40 -9.89 6.72
N ALA A 86 8.91 -10.21 5.54
CA ALA A 86 10.34 -10.18 5.29
C ALA A 86 10.87 -8.74 5.26
N VAL A 87 12.16 -8.58 5.54
CA VAL A 87 12.84 -7.28 5.44
C VAL A 87 14.00 -7.40 4.48
N SER A 88 14.14 -6.43 3.59
CA SER A 88 15.30 -6.34 2.70
C SER A 88 16.61 -6.21 3.51
N GLU A 89 17.69 -6.76 2.98
CA GLU A 89 18.99 -6.71 3.66
C GLU A 89 19.45 -5.28 3.96
N GLU A 90 19.18 -4.33 3.05
CA GLU A 90 19.48 -2.91 3.26
C GLU A 90 18.75 -2.35 4.50
N VAL A 91 17.45 -2.59 4.62
CA VAL A 91 16.65 -2.10 5.75
C VAL A 91 17.08 -2.79 7.05
N ASN A 92 17.37 -4.09 7.02
CA ASN A 92 17.86 -4.82 8.18
C ASN A 92 19.21 -4.26 8.68
N LYS A 93 20.15 -3.97 7.76
CA LYS A 93 21.42 -3.33 8.08
C LYS A 93 21.19 -1.94 8.68
N LEU A 94 20.37 -1.11 8.06
CA LEU A 94 20.04 0.23 8.55
C LEU A 94 19.41 0.18 9.94
N TYR A 95 18.53 -0.79 10.23
CA TYR A 95 17.92 -0.95 11.54
C TYR A 95 18.95 -1.26 12.63
N ILE A 96 19.94 -2.10 12.33
CA ILE A 96 21.03 -2.47 13.25
C ILE A 96 22.06 -1.35 13.39
N SER A 97 22.42 -0.70 12.28
CA SER A 97 23.58 0.20 12.18
C SER A 97 23.27 1.67 12.40
N ASN A 98 22.01 2.12 12.30
CA ASN A 98 21.70 3.55 12.39
C ASN A 98 22.02 4.08 13.78
N ILE A 99 23.15 4.78 13.86
CA ILE A 99 23.70 5.50 15.01
C ILE A 99 23.07 6.90 15.04
N ASN A 100 22.37 7.22 16.12
CA ASN A 100 22.00 8.55 16.63
C ASN A 100 21.31 9.56 15.70
N ASN A 101 20.85 9.21 14.51
CA ASN A 101 20.18 10.17 13.65
C ASN A 101 18.69 10.28 14.01
N ILE A 102 18.39 11.14 14.99
CA ILE A 102 17.07 11.44 15.55
C ILE A 102 16.06 11.83 14.44
N GLU A 103 16.53 12.38 13.32
CA GLU A 103 15.70 12.77 12.18
C GLU A 103 15.17 11.57 11.36
N ASN A 104 15.73 10.37 11.55
CA ASN A 104 15.35 9.15 10.86
C ASN A 104 14.52 8.25 11.80
N GLN A 105 13.28 8.65 12.07
CA GLN A 105 12.34 7.87 12.90
C GLN A 105 12.06 6.45 12.36
N LEU A 106 12.50 6.15 11.13
CA LEU A 106 12.31 4.88 10.41
C LEU A 106 10.83 4.49 10.44
N LEU A 107 9.99 5.48 10.13
CA LEU A 107 8.57 5.29 9.89
C LEU A 107 8.42 4.37 8.69
N ILE A 108 7.48 3.43 8.78
CA ILE A 108 7.23 2.46 7.73
C ILE A 108 5.82 2.66 7.22
N ASN A 109 5.69 2.87 5.92
CA ASN A 109 4.41 2.95 5.26
C ASN A 109 3.84 1.53 5.12
N PRO A 110 2.76 1.18 5.85
CA PRO A 110 2.18 -0.16 5.80
C PRO A 110 1.46 -0.39 4.47
N PHE A 111 1.42 -1.65 4.06
CA PHE A 111 0.58 -2.09 2.97
C PHE A 111 -0.85 -2.24 3.49
N ILE A 112 -1.84 -2.02 2.64
CA ILE A 112 -3.24 -2.16 3.02
C ILE A 112 -3.57 -3.62 3.35
N ARG A 113 -4.19 -3.81 4.52
CA ARG A 113 -4.50 -5.13 5.08
C ARG A 113 -5.94 -5.18 5.54
N THR A 114 -6.50 -6.38 5.62
CA THR A 114 -7.83 -6.58 6.21
C THR A 114 -7.80 -6.21 7.70
N THR A 115 -8.92 -5.72 8.22
CA THR A 115 -8.98 -5.26 9.62
C THR A 115 -8.81 -6.39 10.63
N THR A 116 -9.42 -7.54 10.37
CA THR A 116 -9.44 -8.68 11.31
C THR A 116 -8.22 -9.58 11.16
N LYS A 117 -7.97 -10.13 9.96
CA LYS A 117 -6.90 -11.12 9.74
C LYS A 117 -5.54 -10.50 9.44
N LYS A 118 -5.51 -9.19 9.16
CA LYS A 118 -4.29 -8.47 8.73
C LYS A 118 -3.67 -9.03 7.44
N ASP A 119 -4.44 -9.77 6.65
CA ASP A 119 -4.04 -10.25 5.34
C ASP A 119 -3.88 -9.07 4.36
N PRO A 120 -2.75 -8.97 3.64
CA PRO A 120 -2.56 -7.94 2.63
C PRO A 120 -3.46 -8.23 1.42
N TYR A 121 -3.93 -7.17 0.75
CA TYR A 121 -4.78 -7.33 -0.43
C TYR A 121 -4.64 -6.18 -1.41
N LEU A 122 -4.99 -6.44 -2.66
CA LEU A 122 -5.18 -5.42 -3.68
C LEU A 122 -6.65 -4.99 -3.67
N PRO A 123 -6.96 -3.74 -3.30
CA PRO A 123 -8.34 -3.27 -3.32
C PRO A 123 -8.92 -3.30 -4.72
N GLY A 124 -10.15 -3.79 -4.85
CA GLY A 124 -10.90 -3.77 -6.09
C GLY A 124 -11.12 -2.34 -6.60
N SER A 125 -11.17 -1.35 -5.70
CA SER A 125 -11.18 0.07 -6.04
C SER A 125 -9.89 0.53 -6.73
N SER A 126 -8.72 0.09 -6.26
CA SER A 126 -7.42 0.39 -6.87
C SER A 126 -7.28 -0.23 -8.26
N LEU A 127 -7.64 -1.52 -8.40
CA LEU A 127 -7.68 -2.21 -9.69
C LEU A 127 -8.66 -1.53 -10.66
N LYS A 128 -9.85 -1.16 -10.17
CA LYS A 128 -10.86 -0.46 -10.94
C LYS A 128 -10.39 0.93 -11.37
N GLY A 129 -9.68 1.65 -10.51
CA GLY A 129 -9.05 2.93 -10.81
C GLY A 129 -8.04 2.82 -11.94
N ALA A 130 -7.14 1.83 -11.89
CA ALA A 130 -6.16 1.59 -12.95
C ALA A 130 -6.82 1.29 -14.31
N ILE A 131 -7.82 0.39 -14.33
CA ILE A 131 -8.61 0.08 -15.53
C ILE A 131 -9.35 1.33 -16.03
N ARG A 132 -9.92 2.12 -15.12
CA ARG A 132 -10.61 3.37 -15.45
C ARG A 132 -9.69 4.36 -16.14
N THR A 133 -8.52 4.62 -15.58
CA THR A 133 -7.54 5.54 -16.18
C THR A 133 -7.11 5.07 -17.56
N ALA A 134 -6.83 3.77 -17.74
CA ALA A 134 -6.47 3.22 -19.04
C ALA A 134 -7.59 3.40 -20.08
N LEU A 135 -8.84 3.09 -19.70
CA LEU A 135 -9.99 3.24 -20.60
C LEU A 135 -10.25 4.72 -20.94
N ILE A 136 -10.18 5.62 -19.96
CA ILE A 136 -10.34 7.06 -20.19
C ILE A 136 -9.27 7.57 -21.15
N ASN A 137 -8.02 7.15 -20.96
CA ASN A 137 -6.93 7.55 -21.84
C ASN A 137 -7.17 7.10 -23.30
N GLU A 138 -7.65 5.87 -23.50
CA GLU A 138 -7.98 5.37 -24.84
C GLU A 138 -9.16 6.14 -25.47
N LEU A 139 -10.25 6.32 -24.71
CA LEU A 139 -11.44 7.02 -25.19
C LEU A 139 -11.21 8.52 -25.42
N ALA A 140 -10.26 9.12 -24.71
CA ALA A 140 -9.89 10.52 -24.86
C ALA A 140 -9.20 10.82 -26.20
N LYS A 141 -8.50 9.86 -26.82
CA LYS A 141 -7.82 10.05 -28.11
C LYS A 141 -8.76 10.53 -29.22
N ASN A 142 -10.03 10.13 -29.14
CA ASN A 142 -11.06 10.44 -30.14
C ASN A 142 -11.93 11.65 -29.76
N LYS A 143 -11.58 12.41 -28.70
CA LYS A 143 -12.34 13.58 -28.24
C LYS A 143 -11.44 14.82 -28.22
N GLN A 144 -11.96 15.96 -28.68
CA GLN A 144 -11.32 17.26 -28.45
C GLN A 144 -11.61 17.70 -27.01
N ILE A 145 -10.58 17.73 -26.16
CA ILE A 145 -10.71 18.04 -24.74
C ILE A 145 -10.00 19.36 -24.44
N ASN A 146 -10.78 20.44 -24.32
CA ASN A 146 -10.27 21.80 -24.10
C ASN A 146 -10.15 22.16 -22.61
N THR A 147 -9.73 21.22 -21.75
CA THR A 147 -9.56 21.48 -20.31
C THR A 147 -8.42 20.66 -19.72
N LYS A 148 -7.76 21.23 -18.71
CA LYS A 148 -6.70 20.57 -17.93
C LYS A 148 -7.22 19.98 -16.60
N LYS A 149 -8.50 20.19 -16.28
CA LYS A 149 -9.10 19.73 -15.02
C LYS A 149 -9.52 18.26 -15.15
N ALA A 150 -8.87 17.37 -14.39
CA ALA A 150 -9.04 15.93 -14.50
C ALA A 150 -10.50 15.47 -14.38
N ASP A 151 -11.24 15.98 -13.40
CA ASP A 151 -12.67 15.70 -13.19
C ASP A 151 -13.53 16.02 -14.42
N LYS A 152 -13.26 17.14 -15.09
CA LYS A 152 -13.94 17.54 -16.32
C LYS A 152 -13.52 16.67 -17.51
N ILE A 153 -12.24 16.30 -17.60
CA ILE A 153 -11.75 15.36 -18.62
C ILE A 153 -12.50 14.04 -18.48
N GLU A 154 -12.50 13.43 -17.30
CA GLU A 154 -13.19 12.16 -17.06
C GLU A 154 -14.69 12.26 -17.36
N GLY A 155 -15.33 13.32 -16.87
CA GLY A 155 -16.76 13.52 -17.04
C GLY A 155 -17.17 13.70 -18.49
N ASN A 156 -16.36 14.43 -19.28
CA ASN A 156 -16.57 14.58 -20.71
C ASN A 156 -16.28 13.29 -21.47
N VAL A 157 -15.25 12.53 -21.09
CA VAL A 157 -14.90 11.28 -21.77
C VAL A 157 -15.95 10.21 -21.53
N LEU A 158 -16.43 10.08 -20.29
CA LEU A 158 -17.40 9.08 -19.87
C LEU A 158 -18.86 9.53 -19.96
N ASP A 159 -19.11 10.76 -20.42
CA ASP A 159 -20.43 11.36 -20.60
C ASP A 159 -21.28 11.39 -19.30
N CYS A 160 -20.59 11.55 -18.17
CA CYS A 160 -21.15 11.51 -16.81
C CYS A 160 -21.19 12.87 -16.10
N LEU A 161 -21.09 13.99 -16.82
CA LEU A 161 -21.35 15.32 -16.24
C LEU A 161 -22.85 15.59 -16.05
N ASN A 162 -23.21 16.35 -15.02
CA ASN A 162 -24.54 16.94 -14.84
C ASN A 162 -24.65 18.29 -15.57
N ASN A 163 -25.84 18.91 -15.48
CA ASN A 163 -26.13 20.19 -16.13
C ASN A 163 -25.27 21.36 -15.64
N TRP A 164 -24.65 21.24 -14.46
CA TRP A 164 -23.71 22.22 -13.90
C TRP A 164 -22.25 21.89 -14.21
N GLY A 165 -21.98 20.91 -15.09
CA GLY A 165 -20.64 20.52 -15.48
C GLY A 165 -19.83 19.82 -14.38
N ARG A 166 -20.50 19.23 -13.38
CA ARG A 166 -19.88 18.40 -12.32
C ARG A 166 -20.11 16.92 -12.59
N LEU A 167 -19.20 16.07 -12.11
CA LEU A 167 -19.36 14.62 -12.18
C LEU A 167 -20.65 14.16 -11.49
N ASN A 168 -21.40 13.29 -12.16
CA ASN A 168 -22.61 12.66 -11.68
C ASN A 168 -22.37 11.15 -11.54
N PRO A 169 -22.17 10.64 -10.30
CA PRO A 169 -21.91 9.22 -10.06
C PRO A 169 -23.01 8.29 -10.56
N THR A 170 -24.27 8.75 -10.59
CA THR A 170 -25.41 7.96 -11.08
C THR A 170 -25.31 7.68 -12.59
N ARG A 171 -24.67 8.59 -13.34
CA ARG A 171 -24.45 8.47 -14.79
C ARG A 171 -23.16 7.75 -15.15
N ASP A 172 -22.29 7.52 -14.17
CA ASP A 172 -20.96 6.96 -14.41
C ASP A 172 -21.06 5.49 -14.86
N PRO A 173 -20.51 5.14 -16.03
CA PRO A 173 -20.56 3.77 -16.53
C PRO A 173 -19.78 2.77 -15.66
N PHE A 174 -18.78 3.23 -14.90
CA PHE A 174 -18.07 2.39 -13.95
C PHE A 174 -18.94 1.95 -12.77
N ARG A 175 -20.13 2.54 -12.56
CA ARG A 175 -21.09 2.03 -11.57
C ARG A 175 -21.55 0.60 -11.89
N ALA A 176 -21.58 0.22 -13.16
CA ALA A 176 -21.91 -1.14 -13.59
C ALA A 176 -20.74 -2.13 -13.47
N ILE A 177 -19.52 -1.66 -13.18
CA ILE A 177 -18.33 -2.51 -13.04
C ILE A 177 -18.05 -2.71 -11.55
N LYS A 178 -18.04 -3.98 -11.13
CA LYS A 178 -17.68 -4.38 -9.77
C LYS A 178 -16.43 -5.23 -9.84
N ILE A 179 -15.42 -4.90 -9.04
CA ILE A 179 -14.19 -5.68 -8.93
C ILE A 179 -14.04 -6.02 -7.46
N LYS A 180 -13.86 -7.31 -7.14
CA LYS A 180 -13.58 -7.75 -5.78
C LYS A 180 -12.13 -7.46 -5.39
N ASP A 181 -11.89 -7.41 -4.09
CA ASP A 181 -10.54 -7.36 -3.55
C ASP A 181 -9.78 -8.66 -3.88
N ALA A 182 -8.48 -8.56 -4.14
CA ALA A 182 -7.61 -9.70 -4.39
C ALA A 182 -6.68 -9.90 -3.19
N TYR A 183 -6.83 -11.00 -2.46
CA TYR A 183 -6.01 -11.27 -1.27
C TYR A 183 -4.64 -11.82 -1.64
N LEU A 184 -3.62 -11.42 -0.87
CA LEU A 184 -2.22 -11.84 -1.00
C LEU A 184 -1.78 -12.55 0.28
N SER A 185 -0.70 -13.32 0.21
CA SER A 185 -0.07 -13.86 1.43
C SER A 185 0.78 -12.79 2.12
N SER A 186 0.92 -12.86 3.43
CA SER A 186 1.92 -12.06 4.16
C SER A 186 3.36 -12.36 3.70
N ASP A 187 3.61 -13.57 3.19
CA ASP A 187 4.91 -13.93 2.59
C ASP A 187 5.15 -13.22 1.25
N ASP A 188 4.11 -12.65 0.63
CA ASP A 188 4.23 -11.88 -0.61
C ASP A 188 4.59 -10.42 -0.34
N ILE A 189 4.77 -10.02 0.92
CA ILE A 189 5.13 -8.68 1.33
C ILE A 189 6.54 -8.65 1.93
N MET A 190 7.28 -7.60 1.64
CA MET A 190 8.56 -7.27 2.26
C MET A 190 8.65 -5.79 2.58
N ILE A 191 9.46 -5.43 3.58
CA ILE A 191 9.84 -4.04 3.83
C ILE A 191 11.11 -3.72 3.06
N ALA A 192 11.02 -2.68 2.24
CA ALA A 192 12.15 -2.15 1.50
C ALA A 192 12.19 -0.63 1.55
N LYS A 193 13.38 -0.10 1.24
CA LYS A 193 13.59 1.32 1.05
C LYS A 193 13.11 1.73 -0.33
N VAL A 194 12.32 2.79 -0.38
CA VAL A 194 11.86 3.44 -1.60
C VAL A 194 12.68 4.71 -1.79
N VAL A 195 13.33 4.81 -2.95
CA VAL A 195 14.13 5.99 -3.33
C VAL A 195 13.38 6.74 -4.40
N HIS A 196 13.01 7.98 -4.11
CA HIS A 196 12.47 8.87 -5.11
C HIS A 196 13.60 9.40 -5.99
N ILE A 197 13.46 9.26 -7.31
CA ILE A 197 14.49 9.66 -8.27
C ILE A 197 13.93 10.77 -9.15
N LYS A 198 14.72 11.84 -9.33
CA LYS A 198 14.45 12.87 -10.36
C LYS A 198 15.48 12.81 -11.47
N LYS A 199 15.05 13.15 -12.68
CA LYS A 199 15.93 13.38 -13.81
C LYS A 199 16.42 14.82 -13.78
N ASP A 200 17.73 15.03 -13.85
CA ASP A 200 18.30 16.38 -13.94
C ASP A 200 18.29 16.91 -15.39
N LYS A 201 18.75 18.17 -15.57
CA LYS A 201 18.81 18.83 -16.88
C LYS A 201 19.68 18.10 -17.91
N PHE A 202 20.60 17.24 -17.46
CA PHE A 202 21.50 16.44 -18.29
C PHE A 202 21.06 14.97 -18.39
N ALA A 203 19.80 14.69 -18.10
CA ALA A 203 19.24 13.35 -18.11
C ALA A 203 19.82 12.36 -17.09
N LYS A 204 20.59 12.83 -16.10
CA LYS A 204 21.13 11.97 -15.02
C LYS A 204 20.09 11.78 -13.93
N LEU A 205 20.02 10.54 -13.42
CA LEU A 205 19.15 10.18 -12.29
C LEU A 205 19.80 10.62 -10.98
N LYS A 206 19.09 11.40 -10.18
CA LYS A 206 19.52 11.82 -8.85
C LYS A 206 18.48 11.47 -7.80
N PRO A 207 18.86 10.83 -6.68
CA PRO A 207 17.94 10.58 -5.59
C PRO A 207 17.50 11.91 -4.96
N LEU A 208 16.23 12.00 -4.63
CA LEU A 208 15.69 12.99 -3.72
C LEU A 208 16.04 12.50 -2.30
N GLY A 209 16.62 13.35 -1.46
CA GLY A 209 17.23 12.96 -0.17
C GLY A 209 16.28 12.39 0.89
N MET A 210 15.00 12.16 0.57
CA MET A 210 14.03 11.57 1.48
C MET A 210 14.19 10.05 1.51
N GLN A 211 14.32 9.48 2.71
CA GLN A 211 14.33 8.05 2.92
C GLN A 211 12.91 7.61 3.25
N ILE A 212 12.34 6.74 2.42
CA ILE A 212 11.00 6.18 2.63
C ILE A 212 11.18 4.69 2.84
N PHE A 213 10.55 4.15 3.88
CA PHE A 213 10.45 2.71 4.10
C PHE A 213 8.99 2.32 3.90
N ALA A 214 8.75 1.26 3.15
CA ALA A 214 7.39 0.82 2.86
C ALA A 214 7.32 -0.70 2.80
N GLU A 215 6.16 -1.23 3.21
CA GLU A 215 5.78 -2.57 2.84
C GLU A 215 5.42 -2.62 1.34
N LEU A 216 6.13 -3.45 0.60
CA LEU A 216 5.96 -3.67 -0.83
C LEU A 216 5.66 -5.13 -1.10
N THR A 217 4.93 -5.41 -2.16
CA THR A 217 4.85 -6.77 -2.69
C THR A 217 6.19 -7.22 -3.25
N TYR A 218 6.48 -8.51 -3.12
CA TYR A 218 7.40 -9.19 -4.02
C TYR A 218 6.85 -9.17 -5.45
N SER A 219 7.74 -9.34 -6.40
CA SER A 219 7.45 -9.27 -7.82
C SER A 219 8.48 -10.02 -8.64
N THR A 220 8.20 -10.17 -9.94
CA THR A 220 9.17 -10.73 -10.89
C THR A 220 10.52 -9.99 -10.82
N LEU A 221 10.51 -8.66 -10.76
CA LEU A 221 11.75 -7.87 -10.66
C LEU A 221 12.49 -8.04 -9.33
N SER A 222 11.79 -8.36 -8.25
CA SER A 222 12.42 -8.62 -6.94
C SER A 222 12.72 -10.11 -6.71
N GLY A 223 12.64 -10.95 -7.75
CA GLY A 223 13.06 -12.36 -7.71
C GLY A 223 12.01 -13.35 -7.17
N LYS A 224 10.79 -12.91 -6.82
CA LYS A 224 9.70 -13.81 -6.39
C LYS A 224 8.40 -13.45 -7.14
N ARG A 225 7.89 -14.40 -7.93
CA ARG A 225 6.65 -14.22 -8.67
C ARG A 225 5.46 -14.21 -7.71
N VAL A 226 4.69 -13.13 -7.73
CA VAL A 226 3.43 -13.00 -6.98
C VAL A 226 2.30 -12.91 -7.99
N LYS A 227 1.35 -13.84 -7.88
CA LYS A 227 0.13 -13.88 -8.68
C LYS A 227 -1.06 -13.55 -7.81
N PHE A 228 -2.07 -12.94 -8.39
CA PHE A 228 -3.34 -12.70 -7.72
C PHE A 228 -4.49 -13.10 -8.62
N GLU A 229 -5.60 -13.46 -7.98
CA GLU A 229 -6.86 -13.78 -8.64
C GLU A 229 -7.97 -12.94 -8.01
N THR A 230 -8.87 -12.42 -8.85
CA THR A 230 -10.09 -11.76 -8.40
C THR A 230 -11.23 -11.91 -9.40
N GLU A 231 -12.42 -11.44 -9.04
CA GLU A 231 -13.62 -11.45 -9.87
C GLU A 231 -13.95 -10.02 -10.32
N LEU A 232 -14.16 -9.86 -11.63
CA LEU A 232 -14.79 -8.69 -12.22
C LEU A 232 -16.19 -9.07 -12.66
N ALA A 233 -17.17 -8.26 -12.28
CA ALA A 233 -18.56 -8.44 -12.67
C ALA A 233 -19.11 -7.19 -13.36
N ILE A 234 -19.80 -7.40 -14.47
CA ILE A 234 -20.47 -6.37 -15.26
C ILE A 234 -21.98 -6.48 -15.07
N ASP A 235 -22.60 -5.39 -14.65
CA ASP A 235 -24.04 -5.28 -14.43
C ASP A 235 -24.77 -4.90 -15.72
N ASN A 236 -25.06 -5.91 -16.55
CA ASN A 236 -25.76 -5.73 -17.82
C ASN A 236 -27.18 -5.17 -17.65
N THR A 237 -27.82 -5.39 -16.51
CA THR A 237 -29.15 -4.82 -16.23
C THR A 237 -29.04 -3.32 -15.98
N LEU A 238 -28.04 -2.88 -15.21
CA LEU A 238 -27.79 -1.46 -14.96
C LEU A 238 -27.36 -0.73 -16.24
N GLN A 239 -26.55 -1.37 -17.09
CA GLN A 239 -26.13 -0.81 -18.38
C GLN A 239 -27.29 -0.65 -19.40
N LYS A 240 -28.40 -1.36 -19.22
CA LYS A 240 -29.61 -1.20 -20.04
C LYS A 240 -30.51 -0.06 -19.58
N THR A 241 -30.26 0.52 -18.40
CA THR A 241 -31.04 1.65 -17.89
C THR A 241 -30.64 2.97 -18.56
N ASN A 242 -31.56 3.93 -18.59
CA ASN A 242 -31.28 5.27 -19.11
C ASN A 242 -30.35 6.11 -18.21
N PHE A 243 -30.03 5.61 -17.02
CA PHE A 243 -29.13 6.29 -16.08
C PHE A 243 -27.68 6.23 -16.56
N ILE A 244 -27.23 5.09 -17.08
CA ILE A 244 -25.88 4.93 -17.61
C ILE A 244 -25.86 5.35 -19.08
N LYS A 245 -25.04 6.35 -19.39
CA LYS A 245 -24.96 6.90 -20.76
C LYS A 245 -24.00 6.15 -21.67
N ARG A 246 -23.14 5.28 -21.12
CA ARG A 246 -22.14 4.53 -21.89
C ARG A 246 -22.05 3.08 -21.41
N LYS A 247 -22.07 2.13 -22.35
CA LYS A 247 -21.88 0.71 -22.06
C LYS A 247 -20.39 0.37 -22.04
N ILE A 248 -20.00 -0.53 -21.15
CA ILE A 248 -18.64 -1.07 -21.08
C ILE A 248 -18.78 -2.58 -21.13
N ASP A 249 -18.28 -3.16 -22.22
CA ASP A 249 -18.24 -4.60 -22.42
C ASP A 249 -16.79 -5.05 -22.61
N ILE A 250 -16.53 -6.27 -22.17
CA ILE A 250 -15.30 -7.00 -22.49
C ILE A 250 -15.68 -7.88 -23.68
N GLY A 251 -15.01 -7.64 -24.81
CA GLY A 251 -15.23 -8.33 -26.09
C GLY A 251 -15.17 -9.84 -25.97
#